data_AF-A0A642C4B0-F1
#
_entry.id   AF-A0A642C4B0-F1
#
_cell.length_a   1.000
_cell.length_b   1.000
_cell.length_c   1.000
_cell.angle_alpha   90.00
_cell.angle_beta   90.00
_cell.angle_gamma   90.00
#
_symmetry.space_group_name_H-M   'P 1'
#
loop_
_entity.id
_entity.type
_entity.pdbx_description
1 polymer ?
#
loop_
_entity_poly.entity_id
_entity_poly.type
_entity_poly.pdbx_seq_one_letter_code
_entity_poly.pdbx_strand_id
1 'polypeptide(L)'
;GIYQVSLLDKTGNMLCERFTFVQPNKLNSIQLNGIKDIYRPFEPIRCEIQVTDQKGNPLQGSLSISVRDAIRSDYAEYDNNIFTDMLLTSGLKGYIDKPGYYFADITLRKLQELDVLLMVHGWRQYDLSQLISGKNEKLLQQSAEKELLLQGQIRSSLLKKEMKDMEVSVMAKVDNTFVAGNTFTDENGKFQLPVTSFEGEVEAVFQIRRRGSKHKKDASVMLDRNFAPTPRAFSYEEEHPQWMDKNSWITLSNRIDSLYVDSISKTNNTYLLSEVEIAKKRKNKNITTQVFEKSVDAYYDVTRLVDELRDQGIVINTIPDLLSKVNPNFSYDVQDGSSRYK
;
A
#
# COMPACT_ATOMS: atom_id res chain seq x y z
N GLY A 1 -7.82 21.17 27.87
CA GLY A 1 -7.95 21.09 26.41
C GLY A 1 -9.14 21.89 25.95
N ILE A 2 -9.49 21.77 24.67
CA ILE A 2 -10.64 22.46 24.07
C ILE A 2 -11.95 21.84 24.55
N TYR A 3 -12.92 22.71 24.88
CA TYR A 3 -14.30 22.37 25.15
C TYR A 3 -15.18 23.05 24.11
N GLN A 4 -16.12 22.29 23.55
CA GLN A 4 -17.18 22.84 22.71
C GLN A 4 -18.45 22.97 23.56
N VAL A 5 -18.97 24.19 23.65
CA VAL A 5 -20.25 24.49 24.30
C VAL A 5 -21.25 24.81 23.21
N SER A 6 -22.30 24.00 23.08
CA SER A 6 -23.32 24.17 22.05
C SER A 6 -24.71 24.31 22.68
N LEU A 7 -25.48 25.29 22.20
CA LEU A 7 -26.89 25.45 22.53
C LEU A 7 -27.74 24.82 21.43
N LEU A 8 -28.60 23.89 21.83
CA LEU A 8 -29.48 23.14 20.94
C LEU A 8 -30.94 23.46 21.23
N ASP A 9 -31.79 23.41 20.22
CA ASP A 9 -33.25 23.45 20.39
C ASP A 9 -33.83 22.06 20.69
N LYS A 10 -35.14 22.00 20.98
CA LYS A 10 -35.86 20.75 21.28
C LYS A 10 -35.88 19.74 20.13
N THR A 11 -35.59 20.17 18.91
CA THR A 11 -35.52 19.34 17.70
C THR A 11 -34.10 18.90 17.36
N GLY A 12 -33.11 19.32 18.16
CA GLY A 12 -31.70 18.97 17.96
C GLY A 12 -30.96 19.91 17.01
N ASN A 13 -31.54 21.03 16.60
CA ASN A 13 -30.84 22.03 15.78
C ASN A 13 -29.92 22.87 16.67
N MET A 14 -28.73 23.16 16.17
CA MET A 14 -27.75 24.02 16.84
C MET A 14 -28.07 25.51 16.62
N LEU A 15 -28.28 26.23 17.72
CA LEU A 15 -28.59 27.67 17.73
C LEU A 15 -27.33 28.52 17.85
N CYS A 16 -26.41 28.12 18.72
CA CYS A 16 -25.09 28.74 18.84
C CYS A 16 -24.06 27.75 19.37
N GLU A 17 -22.79 28.02 19.11
CA GLU A 17 -21.68 27.24 19.62
C GLU A 17 -20.49 28.14 19.98
N ARG A 18 -19.68 27.69 20.94
CA ARG A 18 -18.45 28.35 21.34
C ARG A 18 -17.41 27.32 21.74
N PHE A 19 -16.23 27.44 21.16
CA PHE A 19 -15.04 26.74 21.65
C PHE A 19 -14.39 27.56 22.75
N THR A 20 -14.05 26.91 23.86
CA THR A 20 -13.30 27.52 24.97
C THR A 20 -12.15 26.63 25.34
N PHE A 21 -11.03 27.21 25.74
CA PHE A 21 -9.90 26.44 26.26
C PHE A 21 -10.01 26.32 27.77
N VAL A 22 -9.93 25.09 28.28
CA VAL A 22 -9.80 24.84 29.71
C VAL A 22 -8.37 24.42 29.98
N GLN A 23 -7.62 25.30 30.64
CA GLN A 23 -6.25 25.02 31.06
C GLN A 23 -6.26 23.85 32.06
N PRO A 24 -5.39 22.83 31.89
CA PRO A 24 -5.18 21.85 32.93
C PRO A 24 -4.62 22.56 34.17
N ASN A 25 -5.35 22.54 35.28
CA ASN A 25 -4.95 23.23 36.52
C ASN A 25 -3.64 22.69 37.14
N LYS A 26 -3.14 21.57 36.62
CA LYS A 26 -2.46 20.55 37.41
C LYS A 26 -1.62 19.67 36.49
N LEU A 27 -0.46 20.18 36.06
CA LEU A 27 0.52 19.43 35.26
C LEU A 27 1.60 18.83 36.16
N ASN A 28 2.08 17.65 35.80
CA ASN A 28 3.23 17.04 36.47
C ASN A 28 4.51 17.78 36.04
N SER A 29 5.50 17.81 36.92
CA SER A 29 6.78 18.49 36.65
C SER A 29 7.83 17.47 36.24
N ILE A 30 8.60 17.81 35.21
CA ILE A 30 9.80 17.07 34.78
C ILE A 30 10.98 18.02 34.91
N GLN A 31 11.97 17.65 35.72
CA GLN A 31 13.20 18.41 35.91
C GLN A 31 14.40 17.56 35.50
N LEU A 32 15.38 18.22 34.87
CA LEU A 32 16.62 17.63 34.40
C LEU A 32 17.79 18.24 35.16
N ASN A 33 18.60 17.40 35.79
CA ASN A 33 19.78 17.80 36.56
C ASN A 33 21.02 17.06 36.06
N GLY A 34 22.21 17.55 36.40
CA GLY A 34 23.49 16.89 36.11
C GLY A 34 24.05 17.12 34.71
N ILE A 35 23.37 17.92 33.88
CA ILE A 35 23.81 18.25 32.51
C ILE A 35 24.73 19.48 32.55
N LYS A 36 25.83 19.44 31.79
CA LYS A 36 26.75 20.56 31.57
C LYS A 36 26.36 21.33 30.31
N ASP A 37 26.68 22.62 30.26
CA ASP A 37 26.47 23.45 29.07
C ASP A 37 27.30 22.98 27.87
N ILE A 38 28.50 22.43 28.12
CA ILE A 38 29.43 21.98 27.09
C ILE A 38 30.05 20.64 27.52
N TYR A 39 30.01 19.68 26.60
CA TYR A 39 30.67 18.38 26.73
C TYR A 39 31.76 18.24 25.67
N ARG A 40 32.84 17.52 26.01
CA ARG A 40 33.81 17.06 25.01
C ARG A 40 33.22 15.90 24.19
N PRO A 41 33.68 15.69 22.94
CA PRO A 41 33.30 14.51 22.17
C PRO A 41 33.55 13.22 22.98
N PHE A 42 32.54 12.35 23.02
CA PHE A 42 32.54 11.07 23.76
C PHE A 42 32.68 11.17 25.28
N GLU A 43 32.51 12.35 25.86
CA GLU A 43 32.43 12.49 27.32
C GLU A 43 31.17 11.81 27.86
N PRO A 44 31.25 11.00 28.93
CA PRO A 44 30.08 10.39 29.53
C PRO A 44 29.13 11.46 30.09
N ILE A 45 27.86 11.36 29.71
CA ILE A 45 26.80 12.26 30.17
C ILE A 45 26.01 11.54 31.27
N ARG A 46 25.92 12.18 32.44
CA ARG A 46 25.01 11.76 33.52
C ARG A 46 23.85 12.76 33.57
N CYS A 47 22.67 12.29 33.19
CA CYS A 47 21.43 13.06 33.27
C CYS A 47 20.55 12.46 34.36
N GLU A 48 20.14 13.30 35.32
CA GLU A 48 19.23 12.92 36.38
C GLU A 48 17.86 13.51 36.09
N ILE A 49 16.87 12.63 35.90
CA ILE A 49 15.50 13.02 35.55
C ILE A 49 14.62 12.84 36.78
N GLN A 50 14.03 13.93 37.24
CA GLN A 50 13.10 13.92 38.36
C GLN A 50 11.69 14.23 37.84
N VAL A 51 10.76 13.30 38.07
CA VAL A 51 9.35 13.45 37.71
C VAL A 51 8.54 13.49 39.00
N THR A 52 7.79 14.58 39.20
CA THR A 52 6.99 14.79 40.40
C THR A 52 5.54 15.11 40.08
N ASP A 53 4.65 14.73 40.99
CA ASP A 53 3.27 15.19 41.00
C ASP A 53 3.20 16.66 41.41
N GLN A 54 1.99 17.23 41.40
CA GLN A 54 1.79 18.64 41.78
C GLN A 54 2.06 18.94 43.26
N LYS A 55 2.17 17.92 44.10
CA LYS A 55 2.51 18.04 45.52
C LYS A 55 4.01 17.85 45.77
N GLY A 56 4.80 17.62 44.71
CA GLY A 56 6.23 17.37 44.79
C GLY A 56 6.61 15.92 45.09
N ASN A 57 5.65 14.99 45.14
CA ASN A 57 5.94 13.58 45.37
C ASN A 57 6.51 12.94 44.09
N PRO A 58 7.52 12.06 44.20
CA PRO A 58 8.06 11.36 43.05
C PRO A 58 7.01 10.45 42.41
N LEU A 59 6.90 10.50 41.09
CA LEU A 59 6.03 9.63 40.31
C LEU A 59 6.80 8.40 39.84
N GLN A 60 6.22 7.21 40.02
CA GLN A 60 6.77 5.97 39.48
C GLN A 60 6.19 5.70 38.09
N GLY A 61 7.05 5.40 37.12
CA GLY A 61 6.63 5.08 35.76
C GLY A 61 7.78 4.75 34.83
N SER A 62 7.43 4.45 33.58
CA SER A 62 8.39 4.23 32.50
C SER A 62 8.59 5.51 31.69
N LEU A 63 9.83 5.81 31.33
CA LEU A 63 10.20 6.95 30.49
C LEU A 63 10.82 6.44 29.19
N SER A 64 10.44 7.04 28.08
CA SER A 64 11.13 6.89 26.79
C SER A 64 11.86 8.19 26.49
N ILE A 65 13.13 8.08 26.08
CA ILE A 65 14.01 9.22 25.87
C ILE A 65 14.65 9.09 24.50
N SER A 66 14.67 10.18 23.74
CA SER A 66 15.39 10.29 22.48
C SER A 66 16.33 11.49 22.50
N VAL A 67 17.56 11.30 22.05
CA VAL A 67 18.56 12.38 21.94
C VAL A 67 18.70 12.76 20.47
N ARG A 68 18.68 14.05 20.18
CA ARG A 68 18.73 14.59 18.81
C ARG A 68 19.74 15.73 18.72
N ASP A 69 20.25 15.95 17.51
CA ASP A 69 21.06 17.12 17.18
C ASP A 69 20.15 18.35 17.08
N ALA A 70 20.37 19.36 17.92
CA ALA A 70 19.53 20.56 17.98
C ALA A 70 19.65 21.44 16.72
N ILE A 71 20.78 21.42 16.01
CA ILE A 71 21.04 22.26 14.83
C ILE A 71 20.41 21.61 13.58
N ARG A 72 20.49 20.29 13.50
CA ARG A 72 19.91 19.52 12.40
C ARG A 72 18.45 19.11 12.63
N SER A 73 17.87 19.48 13.78
CA SER A 73 16.48 19.20 14.05
C SER A 73 15.59 20.05 13.15
N ASP A 74 14.58 19.42 12.59
CA ASP A 74 13.43 20.03 11.92
C ASP A 74 12.47 20.74 12.89
N TYR A 75 12.75 20.69 14.19
CA TYR A 75 11.87 21.13 15.24
C TYR A 75 12.19 22.55 15.68
N ALA A 76 11.23 23.46 15.51
CA ALA A 76 11.38 24.85 15.91
C ALA A 76 10.90 25.10 17.34
N GLU A 77 11.30 26.24 17.92
CA GLU A 77 10.71 26.71 19.17
C GLU A 77 9.18 26.86 19.01
N TYR A 78 8.43 26.34 19.98
CA TYR A 78 6.96 26.32 20.01
C TYR A 78 6.27 25.47 18.92
N ASP A 79 6.99 24.56 18.28
CA ASP A 79 6.42 23.65 17.30
C ASP A 79 5.44 22.64 17.92
N ASN A 80 4.68 21.96 17.07
CA ASN A 80 3.62 21.04 17.49
C ASN A 80 4.16 19.73 18.06
N ASN A 81 4.00 19.52 19.35
CA ASN A 81 4.39 18.31 20.09
C ASN A 81 3.16 17.55 20.59
N ILE A 82 3.40 16.40 21.24
CA ILE A 82 2.32 15.59 21.83
C ILE A 82 1.45 16.38 22.83
N PHE A 83 2.02 17.32 23.57
CA PHE A 83 1.28 18.11 24.55
C PHE A 83 0.37 19.14 23.87
N THR A 84 0.88 19.89 22.89
CA THR A 84 0.06 20.82 22.09
C THR A 84 -0.97 20.08 21.25
N ASP A 85 -0.64 18.89 20.77
CA ASP A 85 -1.55 18.09 19.98
C ASP A 85 -2.73 17.57 20.80
N MET A 86 -2.45 16.95 21.95
CA MET A 86 -3.50 16.47 22.84
C MET A 86 -4.39 17.58 23.40
N LEU A 87 -3.87 18.79 23.57
CA LEU A 87 -4.63 19.89 24.17
C LEU A 87 -5.32 20.80 23.15
N LEU A 88 -4.74 20.99 21.97
CA LEU A 88 -5.14 22.03 21.02
C LEU A 88 -5.28 21.51 19.59
N THR A 89 -4.20 21.05 18.94
CA THR A 89 -4.22 20.85 17.48
C THR A 89 -5.06 19.65 17.05
N SER A 90 -5.23 18.63 17.89
CA SER A 90 -6.14 17.51 17.60
C SER A 90 -7.62 17.92 17.56
N GLY A 91 -7.98 18.99 18.28
CA GLY A 91 -9.36 19.48 18.37
C GLY A 91 -9.71 20.59 17.36
N LEU A 92 -8.75 21.07 16.57
CA LEU A 92 -8.94 22.14 15.59
C LEU A 92 -8.47 21.70 14.21
N LYS A 93 -9.21 22.06 13.17
CA LYS A 93 -8.79 21.78 11.80
C LYS A 93 -8.10 23.01 11.20
N GLY A 94 -6.99 22.78 10.52
CA GLY A 94 -6.22 23.80 9.83
C GLY A 94 -4.84 23.97 10.43
N TYR A 95 -4.00 24.75 9.74
CA TYR A 95 -2.66 25.07 10.22
C TYR A 95 -2.74 26.08 11.36
N ILE A 96 -2.10 25.74 12.49
CA ILE A 96 -1.89 26.65 13.61
C ILE A 96 -0.39 26.90 13.67
N ASP A 97 0.01 28.14 13.41
CA ASP A 97 1.41 28.52 13.54
C ASP A 97 1.84 28.43 15.00
N LYS A 98 2.93 27.71 15.26
CA LYS A 98 3.59 27.57 16.57
C LYS A 98 2.63 27.33 17.74
N PRO A 99 1.90 26.20 17.79
CA PRO A 99 0.89 25.95 18.83
C PRO A 99 1.47 25.92 20.25
N GLY A 100 2.77 25.64 20.42
CA GLY A 100 3.45 25.71 21.71
C GLY A 100 3.49 27.11 22.31
N TYR A 101 3.33 28.17 21.50
CA TYR A 101 3.41 29.56 21.92
C TYR A 101 2.38 29.88 23.01
N TYR A 102 1.16 29.34 22.87
CA TYR A 102 0.04 29.57 23.79
C TYR A 102 0.24 28.92 25.16
N PHE A 103 1.16 27.97 25.29
CA PHE A 103 1.38 27.21 26.52
C PHE A 103 2.71 27.52 27.20
N ALA A 104 3.65 28.14 26.50
CA ALA A 104 4.85 28.68 27.12
C ALA A 104 4.49 29.94 27.92
N ASP A 105 4.96 30.05 29.16
CA ASP A 105 4.83 31.24 30.02
C ASP A 105 3.42 31.88 29.95
N ILE A 106 2.44 31.20 30.54
CA ILE A 106 1.02 31.57 30.46
C ILE A 106 0.80 32.99 31.00
N THR A 107 0.41 33.91 30.13
CA THR A 107 0.04 35.28 30.47
C THR A 107 -1.41 35.55 30.08
N LEU A 108 -2.03 36.57 30.71
CA LEU A 108 -3.39 36.99 30.36
C LEU A 108 -3.54 37.31 28.86
N ARG A 109 -2.51 37.90 28.26
CA ARG A 109 -2.46 38.20 26.83
C ARG A 109 -2.51 36.93 25.97
N LYS A 110 -1.68 35.94 26.26
CA LYS A 110 -1.68 34.66 25.53
C LYS A 110 -3.00 33.91 25.66
N LEU A 111 -3.67 34.01 26.82
CA LEU A 111 -5.01 33.44 27.02
C LEU A 111 -6.05 34.14 26.13
N GLN A 112 -5.97 35.47 25.97
CA GLN A 112 -6.84 36.20 25.05
C GLN A 112 -6.55 35.85 23.58
N GLU A 113 -5.28 35.73 23.20
CA GLU A 113 -4.89 35.34 21.85
C GLU A 113 -5.33 33.90 21.52
N LEU A 114 -5.23 32.98 22.49
CA LEU A 114 -5.76 31.62 22.37
C LEU A 114 -7.30 31.63 22.22
N ASP A 115 -7.99 32.49 22.96
CA ASP A 115 -9.44 32.62 22.84
C ASP A 115 -9.86 33.14 21.46
N VAL A 116 -9.10 34.09 20.91
CA VAL A 116 -9.27 34.59 19.53
C VAL A 116 -8.99 33.48 18.51
N LEU A 117 -7.93 32.69 18.70
CA LEU A 117 -7.65 31.53 17.85
C LEU A 117 -8.86 30.58 17.81
N LEU A 118 -9.47 30.29 18.96
CA LEU A 118 -10.65 29.43 19.05
C LEU A 118 -11.92 30.04 18.43
N MET A 119 -12.01 31.37 18.32
CA MET A 119 -13.09 32.03 17.58
C MET A 119 -12.91 31.92 16.06
N VAL A 120 -11.66 31.88 15.58
CA VAL A 120 -11.34 31.87 14.14
C VAL A 120 -11.25 30.44 13.59
N HIS A 121 -10.59 29.53 14.31
CA HIS A 121 -10.32 28.15 13.87
C HIS A 121 -11.41 27.14 14.27
N GLY A 122 -12.63 27.61 14.57
CA GLY A 122 -13.73 26.81 15.10
C GLY A 122 -14.32 25.78 14.12
N TRP A 123 -13.62 24.66 13.92
CA TRP A 123 -14.12 23.50 13.19
C TRP A 123 -14.87 22.54 14.14
N ARG A 124 -15.94 21.91 13.63
CA ARG A 124 -16.75 20.91 14.33
C ARG A 124 -16.13 19.53 14.19
N GLN A 125 -15.49 19.00 15.24
CA GLN A 125 -15.05 17.61 15.22
C GLN A 125 -16.23 16.65 14.96
N TYR A 126 -17.41 17.03 15.42
CA TYR A 126 -18.65 16.28 15.24
C TYR A 126 -19.78 17.20 14.77
N ASP A 127 -20.52 16.79 13.73
CA ASP A 127 -21.80 17.41 13.41
C ASP A 127 -22.86 16.86 14.38
N LEU A 128 -23.06 17.56 15.50
CA LEU A 128 -24.05 17.21 16.51
C LEU A 128 -25.46 17.00 15.93
N SER A 129 -25.80 17.74 14.87
CA SER A 129 -27.09 17.57 14.16
C SER A 129 -27.19 16.19 13.51
N GLN A 130 -26.11 15.68 12.93
CA GLN A 130 -26.06 14.33 12.36
C GLN A 130 -26.14 13.25 13.45
N LEU A 131 -25.39 13.42 14.55
CA LEU A 131 -25.42 12.49 15.69
C LEU A 131 -26.80 12.40 16.35
N ILE A 132 -27.47 13.54 16.56
CA ILE A 132 -28.78 13.61 17.24
C ILE A 132 -29.91 13.15 16.31
N SER A 133 -29.82 13.43 15.01
CA SER A 133 -30.87 13.07 14.04
C SER A 133 -30.99 11.57 13.76
N GLY A 134 -30.08 10.74 14.29
CA GLY A 134 -30.10 9.28 14.08
C GLY A 134 -29.84 8.86 12.64
N LYS A 135 -29.52 9.81 11.74
CA LYS A 135 -28.97 9.53 10.42
C LYS A 135 -27.50 9.16 10.62
N ASN A 136 -27.27 7.97 11.15
CA ASN A 136 -25.93 7.42 11.24
C ASN A 136 -25.29 7.49 9.86
N GLU A 137 -24.19 8.24 9.82
CA GLU A 137 -23.30 8.37 8.68
C GLU A 137 -23.02 7.00 8.09
N LYS A 138 -23.07 6.95 6.76
CA LYS A 138 -22.56 5.91 5.85
C LYS A 138 -21.89 4.77 6.62
N LEU A 139 -22.58 3.63 6.74
CA LEU A 139 -22.05 2.36 7.27
C LEU A 139 -20.56 2.30 6.97
N LEU A 140 -19.72 2.34 8.00
CA LEU A 140 -18.27 2.18 7.87
C LEU A 140 -18.07 1.03 6.90
N GLN A 141 -17.59 1.36 5.70
CA GLN A 141 -17.56 0.40 4.60
C GLN A 141 -16.59 -0.75 4.90
N GLN A 142 -15.72 -0.54 5.90
CA GLN A 142 -14.79 -1.50 6.45
C GLN A 142 -15.14 -1.74 7.91
N SER A 143 -15.56 -2.98 8.21
CA SER A 143 -15.67 -3.47 9.59
C SER A 143 -14.28 -3.74 10.16
N ALA A 144 -14.14 -3.82 11.48
CA ALA A 144 -12.90 -4.29 12.10
C ALA A 144 -12.54 -5.69 11.55
N GLU A 145 -11.40 -5.77 10.86
CA GLU A 145 -10.90 -7.02 10.28
C GLU A 145 -10.44 -7.96 11.40
N LYS A 146 -11.14 -9.08 11.56
CA LYS A 146 -10.75 -10.14 12.52
C LYS A 146 -9.74 -11.12 11.93
N GLU A 147 -9.72 -11.22 10.61
CA GLU A 147 -8.94 -12.15 9.82
C GLU A 147 -8.54 -11.47 8.50
N LEU A 148 -7.54 -12.03 7.82
CA LEU A 148 -7.11 -11.51 6.53
C LEU A 148 -8.19 -11.78 5.47
N LEU A 149 -8.74 -10.71 4.89
CA LEU A 149 -9.77 -10.80 3.86
C LEU A 149 -9.17 -10.61 2.47
N LEU A 150 -9.19 -11.68 1.69
CA LEU A 150 -8.85 -11.62 0.27
C LEU A 150 -10.08 -11.21 -0.54
N GLN A 151 -9.99 -10.06 -1.21
CA GLN A 151 -11.08 -9.49 -1.99
C GLN A 151 -10.73 -9.47 -3.48
N GLY A 152 -11.75 -9.59 -4.32
CA GLY A 152 -11.56 -9.55 -5.76
C GLY A 152 -12.84 -9.76 -6.55
N GLN A 153 -12.68 -9.93 -7.86
CA GLN A 153 -13.76 -10.15 -8.82
C GLN A 153 -13.43 -11.33 -9.75
N ILE A 154 -14.45 -12.13 -10.08
CA ILE A 154 -14.37 -13.21 -11.06
C ILE A 154 -15.07 -12.81 -12.35
N ARG A 155 -14.34 -12.96 -13.46
CA ARG A 155 -14.85 -12.75 -14.81
C ARG A 155 -14.61 -13.98 -15.67
N SER A 156 -15.49 -14.22 -16.64
CA SER A 156 -15.30 -15.26 -17.64
C SER A 156 -14.05 -14.98 -18.48
N SER A 157 -13.15 -15.95 -18.59
CA SER A 157 -11.92 -15.83 -19.40
C SER A 157 -12.24 -15.52 -20.88
N LEU A 158 -13.31 -16.10 -21.42
CA LEU A 158 -13.73 -15.89 -22.80
C LEU A 158 -14.56 -14.61 -23.01
N LEU A 159 -15.62 -14.43 -22.23
CA LEU A 159 -16.61 -13.37 -22.48
C LEU A 159 -16.31 -12.07 -21.75
N LYS A 160 -15.29 -12.06 -20.86
CA LYS A 160 -14.98 -10.96 -19.92
C LYS A 160 -16.17 -10.49 -19.07
N LYS A 161 -17.24 -11.30 -19.01
CA LYS A 161 -18.46 -11.04 -18.26
C LYS A 161 -18.30 -11.48 -16.81
N GLU A 162 -18.91 -10.73 -15.91
CA GLU A 162 -18.96 -11.01 -14.48
C GLU A 162 -19.66 -12.35 -14.21
N MET A 163 -19.13 -13.12 -13.27
CA MET A 163 -19.63 -14.46 -12.97
C MET A 163 -20.18 -14.55 -11.55
N LYS A 164 -21.50 -14.43 -11.45
CA LYS A 164 -22.25 -14.64 -10.20
C LYS A 164 -22.37 -16.12 -9.82
N ASP A 165 -22.58 -16.36 -8.53
CA ASP A 165 -22.83 -17.69 -7.95
C ASP A 165 -21.72 -18.73 -8.23
N MET A 166 -20.47 -18.25 -8.24
CA MET A 166 -19.29 -19.08 -8.36
C MET A 166 -18.69 -19.34 -6.98
N GLU A 167 -18.43 -20.61 -6.67
CA GLU A 167 -17.60 -20.99 -5.53
C GLU A 167 -16.14 -20.68 -5.86
N VAL A 168 -15.51 -19.89 -5.01
CA VAL A 168 -14.10 -19.51 -5.07
C VAL A 168 -13.41 -20.18 -3.91
N SER A 169 -12.40 -20.99 -4.16
CA SER A 169 -11.58 -21.61 -3.12
C SER A 169 -10.12 -21.23 -3.32
N VAL A 170 -9.43 -20.92 -2.23
CA VAL A 170 -7.98 -20.70 -2.22
C VAL A 170 -7.33 -21.75 -1.34
N MET A 171 -6.21 -22.29 -1.81
CA MET A 171 -5.35 -23.17 -1.04
C MET A 171 -3.90 -22.71 -1.21
N ALA A 172 -3.23 -22.44 -0.10
CA ALA A 172 -1.82 -22.11 -0.02
C ALA A 172 -1.17 -23.03 1.01
N LYS A 173 0.09 -23.41 0.77
CA LYS A 173 0.87 -24.20 1.73
C LYS A 173 2.03 -23.35 2.22
N VAL A 174 1.98 -22.99 3.50
CA VAL A 174 3.07 -22.28 4.19
C VAL A 174 3.71 -23.28 5.15
N ASP A 175 4.93 -23.72 4.87
CA ASP A 175 5.65 -24.75 5.61
C ASP A 175 4.83 -26.02 5.89
N ASN A 176 4.39 -26.21 7.15
CA ASN A 176 3.61 -27.34 7.63
C ASN A 176 2.13 -27.00 7.86
N THR A 177 1.72 -25.78 7.48
CA THR A 177 0.37 -25.24 7.64
C THR A 177 -0.31 -25.04 6.29
N PHE A 178 -1.58 -25.43 6.21
CA PHE A 178 -2.42 -25.19 5.05
C PHE A 178 -3.32 -23.99 5.30
N VAL A 179 -3.20 -23.00 4.44
CA VAL A 179 -4.07 -21.84 4.39
C VAL A 179 -5.15 -22.17 3.37
N ALA A 180 -6.40 -22.33 3.81
CA ALA A 180 -7.50 -22.67 2.93
C ALA A 180 -8.77 -21.90 3.31
N GLY A 181 -9.52 -21.48 2.30
CA GLY A 181 -10.82 -20.86 2.48
C GLY A 181 -11.68 -21.04 1.23
N ASN A 182 -13.00 -20.94 1.40
CA ASN A 182 -13.94 -20.80 0.29
C ASN A 182 -15.00 -19.73 0.53
N THR A 183 -15.53 -19.17 -0.56
CA THR A 183 -16.62 -18.19 -0.55
C THR A 183 -17.40 -18.26 -1.87
N PHE A 184 -18.49 -17.49 -1.97
CA PHE A 184 -19.27 -17.38 -3.19
C PHE A 184 -19.22 -15.96 -3.75
N THR A 185 -19.25 -15.84 -5.08
CA THR A 185 -19.37 -14.53 -5.73
C THR A 185 -20.78 -13.96 -5.67
N ASP A 186 -20.86 -12.63 -5.53
CA ASP A 186 -22.10 -11.86 -5.59
C ASP A 186 -22.63 -11.67 -7.03
N GLU A 187 -23.70 -10.89 -7.18
CA GLU A 187 -24.33 -10.63 -8.48
C GLU A 187 -23.39 -9.96 -9.50
N ASN A 188 -22.40 -9.21 -9.03
CA ASN A 188 -21.39 -8.53 -9.84
C ASN A 188 -20.10 -9.37 -9.97
N GLY A 189 -20.11 -10.63 -9.53
CA GLY A 189 -18.95 -11.50 -9.56
C GLY A 189 -17.87 -11.17 -8.53
N LYS A 190 -18.13 -10.30 -7.54
CA LYS A 190 -17.17 -9.98 -6.47
C LYS A 190 -17.18 -11.06 -5.39
N PHE A 191 -16.04 -11.32 -4.79
CA PHE A 191 -15.91 -12.24 -3.68
C PHE A 191 -15.12 -11.62 -2.53
N GLN A 192 -15.45 -12.06 -1.32
CA GLN A 192 -14.69 -11.78 -0.11
C GLN A 192 -14.42 -13.11 0.57
N LEU A 193 -13.14 -13.46 0.66
CA LEU A 193 -12.68 -14.74 1.17
C LEU A 193 -11.86 -14.52 2.45
N PRO A 194 -12.33 -14.98 3.61
CA PRO A 194 -11.49 -15.02 4.80
C PRO A 194 -10.39 -16.06 4.63
N VAL A 195 -9.17 -15.67 4.99
CA VAL A 195 -7.96 -16.49 4.87
C VAL A 195 -7.23 -16.44 6.21
N THR A 196 -6.71 -17.59 6.64
CA THR A 196 -5.89 -17.67 7.85
C THR A 196 -4.64 -16.78 7.69
N SER A 197 -4.31 -16.02 8.74
CA SER A 197 -3.13 -15.16 8.78
C SER A 197 -1.85 -15.97 8.56
N PHE A 198 -0.94 -15.45 7.76
CA PHE A 198 0.41 -15.98 7.56
C PHE A 198 1.39 -14.83 7.35
N GLU A 199 2.69 -15.10 7.50
CA GLU A 199 3.76 -14.15 7.22
C GLU A 199 4.61 -14.64 6.04
N GLY A 200 5.11 -13.71 5.23
CA GLY A 200 5.98 -14.00 4.07
C GLY A 200 5.25 -14.11 2.73
N GLU A 201 5.90 -14.74 1.76
CA GLU A 201 5.36 -15.00 0.42
C GLU A 201 4.90 -16.46 0.30
N VAL A 202 3.73 -16.69 -0.30
CA VAL A 202 3.19 -18.04 -0.52
C VAL A 202 2.58 -18.19 -1.91
N GLU A 203 2.85 -19.32 -2.55
CA GLU A 203 2.14 -19.73 -3.76
C GLU A 203 0.74 -20.24 -3.39
N ALA A 204 -0.28 -19.61 -3.97
CA ALA A 204 -1.68 -19.95 -3.74
C ALA A 204 -2.36 -20.44 -5.02
N VAL A 205 -3.20 -21.46 -4.89
CA VAL A 205 -4.00 -22.02 -5.98
C VAL A 205 -5.46 -21.61 -5.81
N PHE A 206 -5.98 -20.92 -6.82
CA PHE A 206 -7.40 -20.59 -6.91
C PHE A 206 -8.15 -21.68 -7.66
N GLN A 207 -9.29 -22.11 -7.11
CA GLN A 207 -10.21 -23.02 -7.77
C GLN A 207 -11.59 -22.39 -7.85
N ILE A 208 -12.17 -22.45 -9.05
CA ILE A 208 -13.45 -21.81 -9.35
C ILE A 208 -14.41 -22.88 -9.83
N ARG A 209 -15.59 -22.95 -9.21
CA ARG A 209 -16.62 -23.94 -9.54
C ARG A 209 -17.98 -23.28 -9.54
N ARG A 210 -18.90 -23.77 -10.36
CA ARG A 210 -20.29 -23.31 -10.28
C ARG A 210 -20.90 -23.86 -9.00
N ARG A 211 -21.71 -23.08 -8.28
CA ARG A 211 -22.43 -23.56 -7.09
C ARG A 211 -23.10 -24.92 -7.35
N GLY A 212 -22.75 -25.94 -6.56
CA GLY A 212 -23.28 -27.30 -6.68
C GLY A 212 -22.67 -28.18 -7.78
N SER A 213 -21.73 -27.67 -8.57
CA SER A 213 -21.02 -28.44 -9.59
C SER A 213 -19.69 -28.97 -9.07
N LYS A 214 -19.37 -30.22 -9.40
CA LYS A 214 -18.03 -30.80 -9.16
C LYS A 214 -17.01 -30.36 -10.22
N HIS A 215 -17.45 -29.76 -11.32
CA HIS A 215 -16.59 -29.41 -12.43
C HIS A 215 -15.98 -28.02 -12.22
N LYS A 216 -14.66 -27.95 -12.40
CA LYS A 216 -13.90 -26.70 -12.41
C LYS A 216 -14.33 -25.87 -13.62
N LYS A 217 -14.42 -24.56 -13.44
CA LYS A 217 -14.75 -23.61 -14.50
C LYS A 217 -13.57 -22.67 -14.69
N ASP A 218 -13.20 -22.47 -15.95
CA ASP A 218 -12.21 -21.47 -16.32
C ASP A 218 -12.79 -20.06 -16.11
N ALA A 219 -12.08 -19.24 -15.37
CA ALA A 219 -12.41 -17.85 -15.11
C ALA A 219 -11.15 -17.07 -14.68
N SER A 220 -11.14 -15.79 -15.03
CA SER A 220 -10.13 -14.83 -14.61
C SER A 220 -10.45 -14.34 -13.19
N VAL A 221 -9.48 -14.49 -12.29
CA VAL A 221 -9.55 -13.96 -10.92
C VAL A 221 -8.79 -12.64 -10.89
N MET A 222 -9.50 -11.57 -10.55
CA MET A 222 -8.93 -10.23 -10.38
C MET A 222 -8.90 -9.96 -8.88
N LEU A 223 -7.71 -9.81 -8.30
CA LEU A 223 -7.56 -9.50 -6.87
C LEU A 223 -7.53 -7.98 -6.66
N ASP A 224 -8.25 -7.51 -5.65
CA ASP A 224 -8.19 -6.11 -5.25
C ASP A 224 -6.83 -5.86 -4.58
N ARG A 225 -6.03 -4.96 -5.17
CA ARG A 225 -4.74 -4.57 -4.60
C ARG A 225 -4.98 -3.62 -3.43
N ASN A 226 -4.97 -4.16 -2.21
CA ASN A 226 -5.13 -3.37 -0.99
C ASN A 226 -3.88 -2.56 -0.61
N PHE A 227 -2.77 -2.72 -1.32
CA PHE A 227 -1.54 -1.94 -1.16
C PHE A 227 -1.15 -1.30 -2.49
N ALA A 228 -1.17 0.03 -2.54
CA ALA A 228 -0.40 0.79 -3.51
C ALA A 228 0.90 1.22 -2.82
N PRO A 229 2.06 1.17 -3.49
CA PRO A 229 3.28 1.75 -2.93
C PRO A 229 3.02 3.22 -2.62
N THR A 230 3.54 3.71 -1.50
CA THR A 230 3.42 5.12 -1.15
C THR A 230 3.99 5.96 -2.29
N PRO A 231 3.24 6.96 -2.83
CA PRO A 231 3.77 7.84 -3.86
C PRO A 231 5.08 8.46 -3.36
N ARG A 232 6.19 8.19 -4.04
CA ARG A 232 7.46 8.88 -3.79
C ARG A 232 7.63 10.01 -4.79
N ALA A 233 8.23 11.11 -4.34
CA ALA A 233 8.73 12.12 -5.26
C ALA A 233 9.72 11.47 -6.24
N PHE A 234 9.63 11.85 -7.51
CA PHE A 234 10.63 11.47 -8.49
C PHE A 234 11.99 12.02 -8.06
N SER A 235 13.05 11.24 -8.25
CA SER A 235 14.39 11.74 -7.99
C SER A 235 14.75 12.83 -9.02
N TYR A 236 15.76 13.65 -8.73
CA TYR A 236 16.21 14.69 -9.65
C TYR A 236 16.57 14.11 -11.03
N GLU A 237 17.14 12.90 -11.07
CA GLU A 237 17.50 12.19 -12.30
C GLU A 237 16.28 11.70 -13.09
N GLU A 238 15.19 11.34 -12.41
CA GLU A 238 13.92 10.93 -13.02
C GLU A 238 13.14 12.14 -13.58
N GLU A 239 13.24 13.31 -12.93
CA GLU A 239 12.65 14.57 -13.43
C GLU A 239 13.52 15.27 -14.49
N HIS A 240 14.83 15.01 -14.50
CA HIS A 240 15.80 15.64 -15.40
C HIS A 240 16.63 14.59 -16.15
N PRO A 241 15.99 13.76 -17.00
CA PRO A 241 16.71 12.75 -17.75
C PRO A 241 17.79 13.41 -18.61
N GLN A 242 19.04 13.02 -18.38
CA GLN A 242 20.15 13.37 -19.27
C GLN A 242 19.91 12.65 -20.59
N TRP A 243 19.49 13.38 -21.61
CA TRP A 243 19.28 12.82 -22.94
C TRP A 243 20.63 12.40 -23.54
N MET A 244 21.04 11.16 -23.27
CA MET A 244 22.16 10.54 -23.99
C MET A 244 21.83 10.43 -25.48
N ASP A 245 22.88 10.46 -26.31
CA ASP A 245 22.86 10.48 -27.78
C ASP A 245 21.64 9.75 -28.37
N LYS A 246 20.88 10.48 -29.17
CA LYS A 246 19.64 10.04 -29.82
C LYS A 246 19.85 8.75 -30.62
N ASN A 247 21.07 8.49 -31.11
CA ASN A 247 21.40 7.25 -31.80
C ASN A 247 21.37 6.02 -30.87
N SER A 248 21.75 6.16 -29.59
CA SER A 248 21.64 5.11 -28.58
C SER A 248 20.19 4.69 -28.39
N TRP A 249 19.29 5.67 -28.35
CA TRP A 249 17.85 5.46 -28.19
C TRP A 249 17.18 4.93 -29.45
N ILE A 250 17.62 5.32 -30.65
CA ILE A 250 17.14 4.70 -31.89
C ILE A 250 17.56 3.23 -31.93
N THR A 251 18.78 2.91 -31.51
CA THR A 251 19.26 1.52 -31.44
C THR A 251 18.51 0.72 -30.38
N LEU A 252 18.26 1.31 -29.21
CA LEU A 252 17.50 0.68 -28.12
C LEU A 252 16.02 0.56 -28.46
N SER A 253 15.39 1.57 -29.06
CA SER A 253 14.00 1.55 -29.56
C SER A 253 13.86 0.48 -30.61
N ASN A 254 14.74 0.43 -31.61
CA ASN A 254 14.70 -0.63 -32.63
C ASN A 254 14.88 -2.03 -32.02
N ARG A 255 15.66 -2.16 -30.93
CA ARG A 255 15.84 -3.42 -30.20
C ARG A 255 14.63 -3.78 -29.32
N ILE A 256 14.02 -2.80 -28.67
CA ILE A 256 12.81 -2.94 -27.84
C ILE A 256 11.60 -3.21 -28.73
N ASP A 257 11.44 -2.47 -29.82
CA ASP A 257 10.41 -2.65 -30.83
C ASP A 257 10.55 -4.04 -31.48
N SER A 258 11.76 -4.59 -31.65
CA SER A 258 11.92 -5.98 -32.09
C SER A 258 11.27 -7.00 -31.14
N LEU A 259 11.23 -6.74 -29.82
CA LEU A 259 10.53 -7.59 -28.84
C LEU A 259 9.00 -7.49 -28.97
N TYR A 260 8.49 -6.32 -29.36
CA TYR A 260 7.07 -6.09 -29.65
C TYR A 260 6.66 -6.58 -31.05
N VAL A 261 7.55 -6.56 -32.03
CA VAL A 261 7.27 -7.04 -33.40
C VAL A 261 7.14 -8.58 -33.44
N ASP A 262 7.88 -9.32 -32.60
CA ASP A 262 7.70 -10.78 -32.46
C ASP A 262 6.34 -11.17 -31.85
N SER A 263 5.74 -10.30 -31.04
CA SER A 263 4.40 -10.52 -30.48
C SER A 263 3.28 -10.05 -31.42
N ILE A 264 3.53 -9.06 -32.28
CA ILE A 264 2.52 -8.50 -33.21
C ILE A 264 2.52 -9.23 -34.57
N SER A 265 3.66 -9.75 -35.06
CA SER A 265 3.75 -10.45 -36.36
C SER A 265 2.91 -11.73 -36.46
N LYS A 266 2.41 -12.27 -35.34
CA LYS A 266 1.47 -13.40 -35.32
C LYS A 266 -0.01 -13.02 -35.36
N THR A 267 -0.37 -11.73 -35.25
CA THR A 267 -1.78 -11.34 -35.09
C THR A 267 -2.47 -10.80 -36.34
N ASN A 268 -1.75 -10.56 -37.43
CA ASN A 268 -2.35 -10.15 -38.72
C ASN A 268 -2.06 -11.16 -39.84
N ASN A 269 -2.73 -12.31 -39.76
CA ASN A 269 -3.20 -13.19 -40.85
C ASN A 269 -2.37 -13.35 -42.15
N THR A 270 -1.04 -13.18 -42.12
CA THR A 270 -0.15 -13.35 -43.28
C THR A 270 1.13 -14.02 -42.81
N TYR A 271 1.24 -15.32 -43.08
CA TYR A 271 2.50 -16.05 -42.90
C TYR A 271 3.38 -15.77 -44.11
N LEU A 272 4.48 -15.03 -43.94
CA LEU A 272 5.55 -14.97 -44.94
C LEU A 272 6.35 -16.27 -44.80
N LEU A 273 5.99 -17.28 -45.58
CA LEU A 273 6.80 -18.49 -45.71
C LEU A 273 8.05 -18.15 -46.54
N SER A 274 9.21 -18.63 -46.11
CA SER A 274 10.40 -18.67 -46.96
C SER A 274 10.09 -19.48 -48.23
N GLU A 275 10.61 -19.04 -49.38
CA GLU A 275 10.42 -19.70 -50.66
C GLU A 275 10.82 -21.18 -50.54
N VAL A 276 9.85 -22.08 -50.76
CA VAL A 276 10.07 -23.53 -50.75
C VAL A 276 10.15 -24.00 -52.19
N GLU A 277 11.32 -24.47 -52.59
CA GLU A 277 11.51 -25.15 -53.87
C GLU A 277 10.92 -26.56 -53.79
N ILE A 278 9.80 -26.81 -54.50
CA ILE A 278 9.07 -28.08 -54.42
C ILE A 278 9.74 -29.12 -55.34
N ALA A 279 10.67 -29.90 -54.80
CA ALA A 279 11.35 -30.95 -55.57
C ALA A 279 10.50 -32.23 -55.82
N LYS A 280 9.46 -32.51 -55.02
CA LYS A 280 8.46 -33.58 -55.27
C LYS A 280 7.35 -33.66 -54.22
N LYS A 281 6.12 -34.00 -54.66
CA LYS A 281 4.94 -34.18 -53.80
C LYS A 281 4.86 -35.62 -53.27
N ARG A 282 4.99 -35.83 -51.95
CA ARG A 282 4.73 -37.14 -51.31
C ARG A 282 3.38 -37.12 -50.58
N LYS A 283 2.46 -38.01 -50.97
CA LYS A 283 1.21 -38.27 -50.24
C LYS A 283 1.55 -38.96 -48.92
N ASN A 284 1.19 -38.38 -47.78
CA ASN A 284 1.16 -39.10 -46.51
C ASN A 284 -0.28 -39.29 -46.03
N LYS A 285 -0.64 -40.57 -45.91
CA LYS A 285 -1.79 -41.11 -45.17
C LYS A 285 -1.42 -41.14 -43.68
N ASN A 286 -2.41 -40.85 -42.84
CA ASN A 286 -2.50 -41.18 -41.40
C ASN A 286 -1.47 -40.57 -40.46
N ILE A 287 -1.80 -39.42 -39.86
CA ILE A 287 -1.35 -39.07 -38.50
C ILE A 287 -2.54 -38.45 -37.76
N THR A 288 -3.29 -39.28 -37.03
CA THR A 288 -4.10 -38.85 -35.90
C THR A 288 -3.18 -38.74 -34.68
N THR A 289 -2.52 -37.60 -34.53
CA THR A 289 -1.96 -37.22 -33.23
C THR A 289 -3.00 -36.34 -32.57
N GLN A 290 -3.77 -36.88 -31.63
CA GLN A 290 -4.45 -36.05 -30.64
C GLN A 290 -3.36 -35.47 -29.75
N VAL A 291 -2.85 -34.30 -30.12
CA VAL A 291 -2.00 -33.51 -29.24
C VAL A 291 -2.93 -33.02 -28.13
N PHE A 292 -2.85 -33.65 -26.95
CA PHE A 292 -3.40 -33.08 -25.73
C PHE A 292 -2.53 -31.88 -25.35
N GLU A 293 -2.78 -30.72 -25.97
CA GLU A 293 -2.24 -29.45 -25.50
C GLU A 293 -2.94 -29.12 -24.17
N LYS A 294 -2.32 -29.49 -23.04
CA LYS A 294 -2.57 -28.79 -21.79
C LYS A 294 -1.81 -27.47 -21.89
N SER A 295 -2.50 -26.38 -22.20
CA SER A 295 -1.94 -25.05 -22.01
C SER A 295 -1.80 -24.81 -20.50
N VAL A 296 -0.58 -24.48 -20.08
CA VAL A 296 -0.31 -23.98 -18.73
C VAL A 296 -0.01 -22.50 -18.91
N ASP A 297 -0.98 -21.66 -18.56
CA ASP A 297 -0.82 -20.22 -18.63
C ASP A 297 -0.15 -19.75 -17.33
N ALA A 298 1.16 -19.51 -17.39
CA ALA A 298 1.94 -18.94 -16.30
C ALA A 298 2.08 -17.43 -16.54
N TYR A 299 1.76 -16.63 -15.51
CA TYR A 299 1.88 -15.18 -15.56
C TYR A 299 3.10 -14.76 -14.74
N TYR A 300 4.06 -14.15 -15.43
CA TYR A 300 5.28 -13.62 -14.83
C TYR A 300 5.22 -12.10 -14.85
N ASP A 301 5.56 -11.47 -13.73
CA ASP A 301 5.83 -10.03 -13.71
C ASP A 301 7.21 -9.80 -14.34
N VAL A 302 7.22 -9.68 -15.66
CA VAL A 302 8.44 -9.60 -16.48
C VAL A 302 9.30 -8.41 -16.04
N THR A 303 8.69 -7.27 -15.70
CA THR A 303 9.43 -6.07 -15.29
C THR A 303 10.17 -6.31 -13.99
N ARG A 304 9.47 -6.81 -12.95
CA ARG A 304 10.09 -7.12 -11.67
C ARG A 304 11.22 -8.13 -11.79
N LEU A 305 10.99 -9.22 -12.54
CA LEU A 305 11.97 -10.29 -12.70
C LEU A 305 13.21 -9.86 -13.49
N VAL A 306 13.02 -9.03 -14.52
CA VAL A 306 14.14 -8.47 -15.27
C VAL A 306 14.96 -7.51 -14.39
N ASP A 307 14.31 -6.70 -13.57
CA ASP A 307 14.99 -5.77 -12.66
C ASP A 307 15.75 -6.53 -11.56
N GLU A 308 15.15 -7.55 -10.94
CA GLU A 308 15.83 -8.43 -9.97
C GLU A 308 17.07 -9.13 -10.57
N LEU A 309 16.97 -9.63 -11.81
CA LEU A 309 18.10 -10.27 -12.49
C LEU A 309 19.19 -9.26 -12.87
N ARG A 310 18.81 -8.03 -13.22
CA ARG A 310 19.76 -6.93 -13.50
C ARG A 310 20.50 -6.48 -12.26
N ASP A 311 19.82 -6.42 -11.11
CA ASP A 311 20.44 -6.11 -9.82
C ASP A 311 21.47 -7.17 -9.43
N GLN A 312 21.30 -8.41 -9.91
CA GLN A 312 22.26 -9.51 -9.79
C GLN A 312 23.35 -9.50 -10.89
N GLY A 313 23.35 -8.52 -11.79
CA GLY A 313 24.31 -8.38 -12.89
C GLY A 313 24.03 -9.27 -14.10
N ILE A 314 22.85 -9.88 -14.20
CA ILE A 314 22.45 -10.77 -15.29
C ILE A 314 21.65 -9.96 -16.33
N VAL A 315 22.13 -9.95 -17.58
CA VAL A 315 21.48 -9.24 -18.69
C VAL A 315 20.59 -10.19 -19.47
N ILE A 316 19.28 -9.92 -19.47
CA ILE A 316 18.28 -10.68 -20.21
C ILE A 316 17.85 -9.90 -21.46
N ASN A 317 17.91 -10.55 -22.62
CA ASN A 317 17.63 -9.91 -23.91
C ASN A 317 16.39 -10.45 -24.64
N THR A 318 15.89 -11.65 -24.28
CA THR A 318 14.71 -12.26 -24.91
C THR A 318 13.82 -12.95 -23.88
N ILE A 319 12.52 -13.11 -24.19
CA ILE A 319 11.57 -13.81 -23.30
C ILE A 319 11.99 -15.28 -23.06
N PRO A 320 12.43 -16.06 -24.08
CA PRO A 320 12.91 -17.41 -23.84
C PRO A 320 14.14 -17.47 -22.92
N ASP A 321 15.03 -16.48 -23.02
CA ASP A 321 16.19 -16.36 -22.12
C ASP A 321 15.74 -16.08 -20.68
N LEU A 322 14.81 -15.13 -20.48
CA LEU A 322 14.17 -14.88 -19.18
C LEU A 322 13.55 -16.14 -18.58
N LEU A 323 12.72 -16.83 -19.37
CA LEU A 323 12.00 -18.02 -18.93
C LEU A 323 12.95 -19.17 -18.59
N SER A 324 14.10 -19.29 -19.28
CA SER A 324 15.12 -20.29 -18.96
C SER A 324 15.83 -20.06 -17.63
N LYS A 325 15.84 -18.81 -17.14
CA LYS A 325 16.42 -18.43 -15.84
C LYS A 325 15.42 -18.50 -14.70
N VAL A 326 14.16 -18.14 -14.98
CA VAL A 326 13.09 -18.06 -13.96
C VAL A 326 12.36 -19.39 -13.79
N ASN A 327 12.22 -20.20 -14.85
CA ASN A 327 11.50 -21.46 -14.80
C ASN A 327 12.44 -22.66 -15.06
N PRO A 328 12.72 -23.51 -14.05
CA PRO A 328 13.63 -24.65 -14.20
C PRO A 328 13.11 -25.73 -15.16
N ASN A 329 11.82 -25.72 -15.51
CA ASN A 329 11.23 -26.66 -16.48
C ASN A 329 11.25 -26.11 -17.91
N PHE A 330 11.67 -24.86 -18.12
CA PHE A 330 11.79 -24.26 -19.45
C PHE A 330 13.27 -24.23 -19.88
N SER A 331 13.53 -24.66 -21.11
CA SER A 331 14.85 -24.65 -21.71
C SER A 331 14.81 -23.98 -23.08
N TYR A 332 15.80 -23.13 -23.36
CA TYR A 332 15.93 -22.40 -24.61
C TYR A 332 17.29 -22.69 -25.23
N ASP A 333 17.28 -23.14 -26.50
CA ASP A 333 18.49 -23.35 -27.27
C ASP A 333 18.73 -22.15 -28.19
N VAL A 334 19.80 -21.40 -27.90
CA VAL A 334 20.15 -20.16 -28.61
C VAL A 334 20.64 -20.44 -30.03
N GLN A 335 21.17 -21.64 -30.32
CA GLN A 335 21.72 -21.96 -31.65
C GLN A 335 20.61 -22.28 -32.67
N ASP A 336 19.60 -23.04 -32.24
CA ASP A 336 18.49 -23.47 -33.11
C ASP A 336 17.21 -22.63 -32.92
N GLY A 337 17.22 -21.66 -31.99
CA GLY A 337 16.05 -20.81 -31.65
C GLY A 337 14.86 -21.59 -31.07
N SER A 338 15.09 -22.84 -30.64
CA SER A 338 14.03 -23.73 -30.19
C SER A 338 13.82 -23.64 -28.67
N SER A 339 12.56 -23.68 -28.24
CA SER A 339 12.17 -23.67 -26.82
C SER A 339 11.54 -25.01 -26.46
N ARG A 340 11.90 -25.59 -25.31
CA ARG A 340 11.34 -26.85 -24.81
C ARG A 340 10.90 -26.69 -23.36
N TYR A 341 9.67 -27.08 -23.07
CA TYR A 341 9.11 -27.18 -21.71
C TYR A 341 9.09 -28.67 -21.33
N LYS A 342 9.66 -29.02 -20.17
CA LYS A 342 9.69 -30.41 -19.66
C LYS A 342 8.47 -30.76 -18.82
#